data_AF-W5SLE1-F1
#
_entry.id   AF-W5SLE1-F1
#
_cell.length_a   1.000
_cell.length_b   1.000
_cell.length_c   1.000
_cell.angle_alpha   90.00
_cell.angle_beta   90.00
_cell.angle_gamma   90.00
#
_symmetry.space_group_name_H-M   'P 1'
#
loop_
_entity.id
_entity.type
_entity.pdbx_description
1 polymer ?
#
loop_
_entity_poly.entity_id
_entity_poly.type
_entity_poly.pdbx_seq_one_letter_code
_entity_poly.pdbx_strand_id
1 'polypeptide(L)'
;MLYRCNSGGVAGEEGKVDLAKKNSFLESLVAIGEGFREIFVGFGSAVGDILGFNAVKSDDNRSKVEEHFKSIGDGLKNTKDKLDELSKQIVSTSNADTKGVEAVIQGSSAIITKRND
;
A
#
# COMPACT_ATOMS: atom_id res chain seq x y z
N MET A 1 57.74 -28.02 -26.36
CA MET A 1 57.56 -27.56 -24.97
C MET A 1 56.19 -26.91 -24.88
N LEU A 2 55.20 -27.62 -24.34
CA LEU A 2 53.82 -27.13 -24.18
C LEU A 2 53.76 -26.35 -22.87
N TYR A 3 53.60 -25.03 -22.93
CA TYR A 3 53.35 -24.23 -21.73
C TYR A 3 51.85 -24.21 -21.43
N ARG A 4 51.47 -24.90 -20.36
CA ARG A 4 50.20 -24.70 -19.67
C ARG A 4 50.20 -23.32 -19.01
N CYS A 5 49.17 -22.52 -19.27
CA CYS A 5 48.77 -21.45 -18.38
C CYS A 5 47.41 -21.82 -17.78
N ASN A 6 47.43 -22.19 -16.50
CA ASN A 6 46.25 -22.31 -15.67
C ASN A 6 46.15 -20.96 -14.95
N SER A 7 45.40 -20.02 -15.51
CA SER A 7 45.02 -18.81 -14.80
C SER A 7 43.64 -19.06 -14.21
N GLY A 8 43.60 -19.04 -12.88
CA GLY A 8 42.48 -19.45 -12.06
C GLY A 8 41.18 -18.77 -12.47
N GLY A 9 40.11 -19.55 -12.37
CA GLY A 9 38.76 -19.04 -12.35
C GLY A 9 38.62 -18.03 -11.22
N VAL A 10 38.41 -16.78 -11.61
CA VAL A 10 37.54 -15.85 -10.89
C VAL A 10 36.58 -15.32 -11.94
N ALA A 11 35.67 -16.19 -12.40
CA ALA A 11 34.44 -15.71 -13.01
C ALA A 11 33.61 -15.15 -11.84
N GLY A 12 33.61 -13.83 -11.72
CA GLY A 12 33.12 -13.11 -10.55
C GLY A 12 31.74 -13.56 -10.07
N GLU A 13 31.70 -14.04 -8.82
CA GLU A 13 30.47 -14.20 -8.06
C GLU A 13 30.04 -12.89 -7.37
N GLU A 14 30.88 -11.86 -7.39
CA GLU A 14 30.54 -10.54 -6.84
C GLU A 14 30.16 -9.59 -7.98
N GLY A 15 28.86 -9.50 -8.29
CA GLY A 15 28.34 -8.41 -9.13
C GLY A 15 27.28 -8.78 -10.17
N LYS A 16 27.02 -10.07 -10.40
CA LYS A 16 25.88 -10.47 -11.23
C LYS A 16 24.61 -10.35 -10.40
N VAL A 17 24.05 -9.14 -10.34
CA VAL A 17 22.74 -8.97 -9.74
C VAL A 17 21.80 -9.92 -10.46
N ASP A 18 21.21 -10.83 -9.69
CA ASP A 18 20.32 -11.85 -10.20
C ASP A 18 19.14 -11.16 -10.89
N LEU A 19 19.17 -11.16 -12.22
CA LEU A 19 18.27 -10.37 -13.04
C LEU A 19 16.81 -10.77 -12.79
N ALA A 20 16.59 -12.05 -12.44
CA ALA A 20 15.30 -12.56 -12.02
C ALA A 20 14.81 -11.90 -10.72
N LYS A 21 15.67 -11.77 -9.70
CA LYS A 21 15.32 -11.11 -8.42
C LYS A 21 15.01 -9.63 -8.61
N LYS A 22 15.74 -8.95 -9.51
CA LYS A 22 15.46 -7.56 -9.88
C LYS A 22 14.08 -7.42 -10.54
N ASN A 23 13.77 -8.29 -11.49
CA ASN A 23 12.48 -8.24 -12.20
C ASN A 23 11.31 -8.50 -11.23
N SER A 24 11.40 -9.52 -10.37
CA SER A 24 10.34 -9.82 -9.39
C SER A 24 10.16 -8.70 -8.36
N PHE A 25 11.24 -8.03 -7.96
CA PHE A 25 11.16 -6.88 -7.06
C PHE A 25 10.48 -5.68 -7.74
N LEU A 26 10.83 -5.37 -8.99
CA LEU A 26 10.19 -4.29 -9.75
C LEU A 26 8.70 -4.56 -9.98
N GLU A 27 8.31 -5.80 -10.29
CA GLU A 27 6.90 -6.21 -10.39
C GLU A 27 6.16 -6.00 -9.06
N SER A 28 6.80 -6.33 -7.94
CA SER A 28 6.23 -6.10 -6.61
C SER A 28 6.02 -4.60 -6.33
N LEU A 29 6.96 -3.74 -6.73
CA LEU A 29 6.82 -2.28 -6.61
C LEU A 29 5.68 -1.73 -7.47
N VAL A 30 5.48 -2.26 -8.67
CA VAL A 30 4.34 -1.88 -9.53
C VAL A 30 3.02 -2.23 -8.84
N ALA A 31 2.88 -3.47 -8.35
CA ALA A 31 1.68 -3.91 -7.66
C ALA A 31 1.38 -3.08 -6.40
N ILE A 32 2.41 -2.80 -5.58
CA ILE A 32 2.29 -1.92 -4.41
C ILE A 32 1.87 -0.50 -4.83
N GLY A 33 2.44 0.03 -5.90
CA GLY A 33 2.10 1.35 -6.43
C GLY A 33 0.65 1.44 -6.91
N GLU A 34 0.16 0.39 -7.58
CA GLU A 34 -1.24 0.28 -7.98
C GLU A 34 -2.17 0.21 -6.77
N GLY A 35 -1.87 -0.65 -5.80
CA GLY A 35 -2.65 -0.77 -4.56
C GLY A 35 -2.70 0.55 -3.77
N PHE A 36 -1.57 1.26 -3.65
CA PHE A 36 -1.54 2.57 -3.01
C PHE A 36 -2.40 3.61 -3.77
N ARG A 37 -2.31 3.64 -5.11
CA ARG A 37 -3.11 4.55 -5.93
C ARG A 37 -4.60 4.29 -5.75
N GLU A 38 -5.02 3.03 -5.71
CA GLU A 38 -6.42 2.68 -5.47
C GLU A 38 -6.92 3.15 -4.11
N ILE A 39 -6.10 3.00 -3.07
CA ILE A 39 -6.42 3.50 -1.72
C ILE A 39 -6.56 5.02 -1.76
N PHE A 40 -5.62 5.73 -2.37
CA PHE A 40 -5.62 7.19 -2.41
C PHE A 40 -6.82 7.75 -3.19
N VAL A 41 -7.16 7.14 -4.33
CA VAL A 41 -8.36 7.51 -5.11
C VAL A 41 -9.63 7.20 -4.31
N GLY A 42 -9.74 6.00 -3.74
CA GLY A 42 -10.91 5.61 -2.95
C GLY A 42 -11.13 6.49 -1.72
N PHE A 43 -10.05 6.80 -0.99
CA PHE A 43 -10.08 7.72 0.13
C PHE A 43 -10.40 9.15 -0.31
N GLY A 44 -9.78 9.62 -1.40
CA GLY A 44 -10.01 10.96 -1.94
C GLY A 44 -11.46 11.17 -2.38
N SER A 45 -12.08 10.18 -3.03
CA SER A 45 -13.52 10.22 -3.34
C SER A 45 -14.37 10.21 -2.07
N ALA A 46 -14.07 9.36 -1.09
CA ALA A 46 -14.79 9.35 0.18
C ALA A 46 -14.68 10.68 0.94
N VAL A 47 -13.53 11.34 0.95
CA VAL A 47 -13.35 12.64 1.61
C VAL A 47 -13.94 13.79 0.79
N GLY A 48 -13.76 13.79 -0.52
CA GLY A 48 -14.25 14.85 -1.41
C GLY A 48 -15.78 14.90 -1.48
N ASP A 49 -16.41 13.74 -1.62
CA ASP A 49 -17.85 13.62 -1.77
C ASP A 49 -18.58 13.60 -0.42
N ILE A 50 -17.93 13.07 0.64
CA ILE A 50 -18.56 12.80 1.95
C ILE A 50 -18.02 13.67 3.09
N LEU A 51 -16.88 14.37 2.97
CA LEU A 51 -16.48 15.40 3.95
C LEU A 51 -16.65 16.83 3.43
N GLY A 52 -17.24 16.99 2.24
CA GLY A 52 -17.60 18.29 1.72
C GLY A 52 -18.55 19.01 2.69
N PHE A 53 -18.15 20.22 3.13
CA PHE A 53 -18.90 21.08 4.07
C PHE A 53 -20.36 21.40 3.66
N ASN A 54 -20.79 20.99 2.46
CA ASN A 54 -22.14 21.15 1.93
C ASN A 54 -23.01 19.87 1.98
N ALA A 55 -22.48 18.76 2.49
CA ALA A 55 -23.17 17.47 2.45
C ALA A 55 -24.35 17.37 3.42
N VAL A 56 -24.34 18.18 4.49
CA VAL A 56 -25.45 18.34 5.42
C VAL A 56 -25.71 19.83 5.62
N LYS A 57 -26.96 20.25 5.42
CA LYS A 57 -27.42 21.63 5.61
C LYS A 57 -28.13 21.80 6.94
N SER A 58 -28.29 23.03 7.40
CA SER A 58 -28.99 23.35 8.65
C SER A 58 -30.47 22.95 8.66
N ASP A 59 -31.09 22.83 7.49
CA ASP A 59 -32.48 22.39 7.29
C ASP A 59 -32.63 20.88 7.08
N ASP A 60 -31.52 20.13 7.00
CA ASP A 60 -31.58 18.68 6.87
C ASP A 60 -32.08 18.03 8.16
N ASN A 61 -32.90 16.99 7.99
CA ASN A 61 -33.41 16.22 9.12
C ASN A 61 -32.32 15.30 9.69
N ARG A 62 -32.52 14.87 10.94
CA ARG A 62 -31.58 13.98 11.66
C ARG A 62 -31.24 12.70 10.87
N SER A 63 -32.17 12.17 10.08
CA SER A 63 -31.97 10.97 9.27
C SER A 63 -30.91 11.18 8.18
N LYS A 64 -30.90 12.33 7.50
CA LYS A 64 -29.87 12.66 6.50
C LYS A 64 -28.50 12.83 7.14
N VAL A 65 -28.45 13.42 8.34
CA VAL A 65 -27.20 13.54 9.11
C VAL A 65 -26.65 12.15 9.45
N GLU A 66 -27.52 11.24 9.88
CA GLU A 66 -27.14 9.84 10.16
C GLU A 66 -26.65 9.11 8.91
N GLU A 67 -27.34 9.23 7.78
CA GLU A 67 -26.94 8.65 6.50
C GLU A 67 -25.56 9.15 6.06
N HIS A 68 -25.31 10.44 6.24
CA HIS A 68 -24.03 11.06 5.92
C HIS A 68 -22.88 10.47 6.75
N PHE A 69 -23.01 10.43 8.09
CA PHE A 69 -21.97 9.85 8.95
C PHE A 69 -21.79 8.35 8.73
N LYS A 70 -22.86 7.63 8.38
CA LYS A 70 -22.76 6.22 7.98
C LYS A 70 -21.93 6.06 6.71
N SER A 71 -22.17 6.90 5.71
CA SER A 71 -21.40 6.90 4.47
C SER A 71 -19.91 7.19 4.72
N ILE A 72 -19.58 8.13 5.62
CA ILE A 72 -18.20 8.39 6.06
C ILE A 72 -17.60 7.12 6.67
N GLY A 73 -18.32 6.49 7.59
CA GLY A 73 -17.85 5.27 8.27
C GLY A 73 -17.61 4.10 7.31
N ASP A 74 -18.48 3.94 6.30
CA ASP A 74 -18.33 2.92 5.26
C ASP A 74 -17.12 3.20 4.35
N GLY A 75 -16.90 4.47 3.94
CA GLY A 75 -15.75 4.87 3.15
C GLY A 75 -14.41 4.70 3.88
N LEU A 76 -14.39 5.03 5.18
CA LEU A 76 -13.25 4.80 6.07
C LEU A 76 -12.97 3.30 6.24
N LYS A 77 -14.00 2.48 6.46
CA LYS A 77 -13.86 1.02 6.55
C LYS A 77 -13.27 0.43 5.28
N ASN A 78 -13.78 0.81 4.11
CA ASN A 78 -13.24 0.36 2.82
C ASN A 78 -11.76 0.76 2.64
N THR A 79 -11.38 1.97 3.07
CA THR A 79 -9.98 2.44 3.04
C THR A 79 -9.09 1.55 3.91
N LYS A 80 -9.55 1.21 5.12
CA LYS A 80 -8.85 0.30 6.03
C LYS A 80 -8.67 -1.09 5.42
N ASP A 81 -9.74 -1.68 4.86
CA ASP A 81 -9.69 -3.03 4.31
C ASP A 81 -8.64 -3.12 3.16
N LYS A 82 -8.57 -2.08 2.32
CA LYS A 82 -7.55 -1.97 1.26
C LYS A 82 -6.14 -1.74 1.81
N LEU A 83 -5.97 -0.94 2.86
CA LEU A 83 -4.68 -0.78 3.54
C LEU A 83 -4.18 -2.12 4.10
N ASP A 84 -5.07 -2.91 4.71
CA ASP A 84 -4.74 -4.22 5.26
C ASP A 84 -4.37 -5.22 4.15
N GLU A 85 -4.97 -5.10 2.96
CA GLU A 85 -4.56 -5.85 1.76
C GLU A 85 -3.18 -5.42 1.24
N LEU A 86 -2.95 -4.11 1.10
CA LEU A 86 -1.65 -3.56 0.68
C LEU A 86 -0.53 -3.99 1.64
N SER A 87 -0.80 -4.03 2.93
CA SER A 87 0.14 -4.52 3.95
C SER A 87 0.61 -5.95 3.64
N LYS A 88 -0.30 -6.84 3.22
CA LYS A 88 0.04 -8.23 2.88
C LYS A 88 0.93 -8.31 1.64
N GLN A 89 0.67 -7.48 0.63
CA GLN A 89 1.48 -7.40 -0.58
C GLN A 89 2.90 -6.88 -0.30
N ILE A 90 3.01 -5.92 0.61
CA ILE A 90 4.30 -5.38 1.05
C ILE A 90 5.10 -6.43 1.82
N VAL A 91 4.47 -7.15 2.74
CA VAL A 91 5.14 -8.21 3.52
C VAL A 91 5.56 -9.39 2.65
N SER A 92 4.83 -9.67 1.55
CA SER A 92 5.22 -10.72 0.60
C SER A 92 6.32 -10.31 -0.40
N THR A 93 6.72 -9.03 -0.42
CA THR A 93 7.76 -8.54 -1.32
C THR A 93 9.13 -9.06 -0.92
N SER A 94 9.70 -9.93 -1.76
CA SER A 94 11.04 -10.48 -1.54
C SER A 94 12.13 -9.43 -1.81
N ASN A 95 13.28 -9.60 -1.16
CA ASN A 95 14.49 -8.79 -1.36
C ASN A 95 14.36 -7.30 -0.94
N ALA A 96 13.43 -6.98 -0.03
CA ALA A 96 13.29 -5.66 0.58
C ALA A 96 13.03 -5.76 2.09
N ASP A 97 13.52 -4.79 2.87
CA ASP A 97 13.08 -4.61 4.26
C ASP A 97 11.85 -3.71 4.27
N THR A 98 10.72 -4.29 4.66
CA THR A 98 9.41 -3.65 4.56
C THR A 98 8.79 -3.26 5.91
N LYS A 99 9.48 -3.54 7.03
CA LYS A 99 8.94 -3.33 8.39
C LYS A 99 8.50 -1.90 8.66
N GLY A 100 9.27 -0.92 8.20
CA GLY A 100 8.93 0.49 8.37
C GLY A 100 7.63 0.88 7.66
N VAL A 101 7.42 0.35 6.46
CA VAL A 101 6.22 0.62 5.67
C VAL A 101 5.02 -0.12 6.26
N GLU A 102 5.19 -1.39 6.64
CA GLU A 102 4.17 -2.18 7.34
C GLU A 102 3.67 -1.46 8.61
N ALA A 103 4.59 -0.96 9.44
CA ALA A 103 4.24 -0.26 10.67
C ALA A 103 3.41 1.02 10.41
N VAL A 104 3.73 1.77 9.35
CA VAL A 104 2.97 2.97 8.95
C VAL A 104 1.56 2.59 8.48
N ILE A 105 1.43 1.52 7.69
CA ILE A 105 0.14 1.04 7.21
C ILE A 105 -0.74 0.56 8.37
N GLN A 106 -0.18 -0.27 9.26
CA GLN A 106 -0.89 -0.74 10.45
C GLN A 106 -1.30 0.42 11.38
N GLY A 107 -0.41 1.40 11.59
CA GLY A 107 -0.72 2.60 12.34
C GLY A 107 -1.88 3.39 11.74
N SER A 108 -1.90 3.55 10.41
CA SER A 108 -2.99 4.21 9.68
C SER A 108 -4.30 3.45 9.80
N SER A 109 -4.29 2.13 9.57
CA SER A 109 -5.45 1.24 9.76
C SER A 109 -6.00 1.27 11.17
N ALA A 110 -5.15 1.39 12.19
CA ALA A 110 -5.56 1.50 13.59
C ALA A 110 -6.24 2.85 13.91
N ILE A 111 -5.72 3.95 13.36
CA ILE A 111 -6.35 5.28 13.50
C ILE A 111 -7.76 5.28 12.90
N ILE A 112 -7.93 4.65 11.73
CA ILE A 112 -9.23 4.55 11.08
C ILE A 112 -10.21 3.73 11.94
N THR A 113 -9.78 2.58 12.49
CA THR A 113 -10.61 1.78 13.40
C THR A 113 -11.07 2.59 14.61
N LYS A 114 -10.16 3.27 15.29
CA LYS A 114 -10.48 4.09 16.48
C LYS A 114 -11.50 5.22 16.20
N ARG A 115 -11.61 5.66 14.95
CA ARG A 115 -12.56 6.72 14.54
C ARG A 115 -13.95 6.18 14.20
N ASN A 116 -14.09 4.87 13.98
CA ASN A 116 -15.34 4.20 13.63
C ASN A 116 -16.04 3.55 14.84
N ASP A 117 -15.38 3.46 15.99
CA ASP A 117 -15.92 3.02 17.29
C ASP A 117 -16.44 4.21 18.10
#